data_AF-A0AAV8WWE5-F1
#
_entry.id   AF-A0AAV8WWE5-F1
#
_cell.length_a   1.000
_cell.length_b   1.000
_cell.length_c   1.000
_cell.angle_alpha   90.00
_cell.angle_beta   90.00
_cell.angle_gamma   90.00
#
_symmetry.space_group_name_H-M   'P 1'
#
loop_
_entity.id
_entity.type
_entity.pdbx_description
1 polymer ?
#
loop_
_entity_poly.entity_id
_entity_poly.type
_entity_poly.pdbx_seq_one_letter_code
_entity_poly.pdbx_strand_id
1 'polypeptide(L)'
;MTSRRTKKILDLAAESYKDPGPSTSQQSPYQIPALPSQAPQSSPPQAPTSPTPQTPPSSFQQSPSSPPIPPPAYQTGTYYVSSSESEPYQDSGDSYKPSDNEAESESTLSGASNLASDDEIEDHSSPREDEVPGEADAWGPCEDFPRNFQFSGQHGLKVNHLDLSQPYDIYKQFLTNEILDKIVLETNRYASHLIQSKPLPRRSLLHKWTDTNRAEIEKLIGILMIMGINKLPQMRLYWSNNDMYSNERIKNTMTRNRFDMLLRCLHFSDNSDPNAENDRLFKIRNIIELCCKQFQETLEPAEELVIDESMVTWRGRLVFRQYLPAKSHKYGVKVYKICTPEGYTYDLIVYAGKNDPTGTATAKANGHTYNICMELLEKVINSGRIIYMDNYYTSVKLCKDLLERKTYICRTLRSNRRGNPRDVCSKKLKKGEIFSQQNKDNIRVTKWLDKRPVLMISSVPNHTDQLVATGTKNK
;
A
#
# COMPACT_ATOMS: atom_id res chain seq x y z
N MET A 1 -1.72 3.36 3.96
CA MET A 1 -1.02 4.65 4.06
C MET A 1 -0.01 4.73 2.93
N THR A 2 -0.30 5.44 1.84
CA THR A 2 0.69 5.77 0.80
C THR A 2 1.72 6.76 1.35
N SER A 3 2.96 6.73 0.87
CA SER A 3 3.97 7.69 1.33
C SER A 3 3.70 9.09 0.75
N ARG A 4 4.20 10.15 1.40
CA ARG A 4 4.09 11.52 0.84
C ARG A 4 4.80 11.66 -0.51
N ARG A 5 5.81 10.81 -0.79
CA ARG A 5 6.47 10.73 -2.11
C ARG A 5 5.55 10.06 -3.12
N THR A 6 4.94 8.93 -2.74
CA THR A 6 3.97 8.19 -3.54
C THR A 6 2.80 9.08 -3.92
N LYS A 7 2.13 9.72 -2.95
CA LYS A 7 1.03 10.66 -3.25
C LYS A 7 1.49 11.75 -4.23
N LYS A 8 2.66 12.36 -4.04
CA LYS A 8 3.18 13.37 -4.98
C LYS A 8 3.47 12.80 -6.39
N ILE A 9 3.81 11.52 -6.52
CA ILE A 9 3.98 10.84 -7.82
C ILE A 9 2.62 10.66 -8.51
N LEU A 10 1.60 10.23 -7.76
CA LEU A 10 0.21 10.09 -8.24
C LEU A 10 -0.40 11.45 -8.61
N ASP A 11 -0.26 12.46 -7.72
CA ASP A 11 -0.71 13.85 -7.95
C ASP A 11 -0.11 14.41 -9.27
N LEU A 12 1.16 14.09 -9.58
CA LEU A 12 1.84 14.57 -10.79
C LEU A 12 1.43 13.82 -12.08
N ALA A 13 1.01 12.56 -11.99
CA ALA A 13 0.42 11.86 -13.12
C ALA A 13 -0.96 12.47 -13.45
N ALA A 14 -1.82 12.62 -12.44
CA ALA A 14 -3.14 13.25 -12.58
C ALA A 14 -3.06 14.73 -13.01
N GLU A 15 -2.03 15.48 -12.62
CA GLU A 15 -1.79 16.85 -13.09
C GLU A 15 -1.34 16.93 -14.58
N SER A 16 -0.92 15.82 -15.19
CA SER A 16 -0.43 15.78 -16.57
C SER A 16 -1.54 15.65 -17.63
N TYR A 17 -2.74 15.19 -17.25
CA TYR A 17 -3.92 15.14 -18.13
C TYR A 17 -4.95 16.21 -17.73
N LYS A 18 -4.86 17.37 -18.40
CA LYS A 18 -5.99 18.30 -18.55
C LYS A 18 -6.19 18.62 -20.03
N ASP A 19 -7.45 18.56 -20.42
CA ASP A 19 -7.89 18.34 -21.79
C ASP A 19 -7.51 19.47 -22.78
N PRO A 20 -6.89 19.16 -23.94
CA PRO A 20 -6.87 20.10 -25.06
C PRO A 20 -8.26 20.18 -25.70
N GLY A 21 -8.66 21.39 -26.14
CA GLY A 21 -9.99 21.63 -26.69
C GLY A 21 -10.35 20.79 -27.93
N PRO A 22 -11.65 20.55 -28.21
CA PRO A 22 -12.10 19.45 -29.05
C PRO A 22 -11.80 19.62 -30.54
N SER A 23 -11.19 18.60 -31.15
CA SER A 23 -11.19 18.37 -32.60
C SER A 23 -12.35 17.46 -33.03
N THR A 24 -12.93 17.71 -34.20
CA THR A 24 -14.22 17.15 -34.63
C THR A 24 -14.17 15.75 -35.26
N SER A 25 -15.23 14.97 -35.02
CA SER A 25 -15.60 13.67 -35.63
C SER A 25 -14.76 12.46 -35.16
N GLN A 26 -15.30 11.22 -35.04
CA GLN A 26 -16.62 10.68 -35.41
C GLN A 26 -17.40 10.08 -34.21
N GLN A 27 -18.49 9.35 -34.46
CA GLN A 27 -19.57 9.02 -33.51
C GLN A 27 -19.33 7.75 -32.66
N SER A 28 -19.92 7.72 -31.47
CA SER A 28 -20.07 6.52 -30.62
C SER A 28 -21.57 6.27 -30.29
N PRO A 29 -22.08 5.03 -30.32
CA PRO A 29 -23.52 4.76 -30.45
C PRO A 29 -24.26 4.51 -29.12
N TYR A 30 -24.28 5.47 -28.19
CA TYR A 30 -25.16 5.43 -27.01
C TYR A 30 -25.79 6.79 -26.71
N GLN A 31 -27.05 6.98 -27.13
CA GLN A 31 -27.91 8.07 -26.65
C GLN A 31 -29.00 7.50 -25.74
N ILE A 32 -29.17 8.11 -24.57
CA ILE A 32 -30.27 7.82 -23.65
C ILE A 32 -31.49 8.66 -24.08
N PRO A 33 -32.66 8.06 -24.35
CA PRO A 33 -33.87 8.80 -24.69
C PRO A 33 -34.44 9.52 -23.46
N ALA A 34 -34.81 10.80 -23.62
CA ALA A 34 -35.49 11.56 -22.58
C ALA A 34 -36.99 11.21 -22.50
N LEU A 35 -37.56 11.22 -21.29
CA LEU A 35 -39.01 11.07 -21.13
C LEU A 35 -39.77 12.36 -21.54
N PRO A 36 -40.88 12.25 -22.28
CA PRO A 36 -41.82 13.35 -22.49
C PRO A 36 -42.73 13.56 -21.27
N SER A 37 -43.38 14.73 -21.20
CA SER A 37 -44.33 15.08 -20.13
C SER A 37 -45.58 15.73 -20.71
N GLN A 38 -46.77 15.24 -20.31
CA GLN A 38 -47.99 16.03 -19.98
C GLN A 38 -49.15 15.10 -19.53
N ALA A 39 -50.25 15.70 -19.05
CA ALA A 39 -51.45 15.06 -18.45
C ALA A 39 -52.73 15.62 -19.16
N PRO A 40 -54.01 15.53 -18.66
CA PRO A 40 -54.59 14.89 -17.46
C PRO A 40 -55.98 14.18 -17.67
N GLN A 41 -56.68 13.86 -16.56
CA GLN A 41 -58.09 13.37 -16.43
C GLN A 41 -58.34 11.87 -16.74
N SER A 42 -59.37 11.16 -16.22
CA SER A 42 -60.62 11.56 -15.51
C SER A 42 -61.03 10.59 -14.35
N SER A 43 -62.26 10.70 -13.80
CA SER A 43 -62.87 9.88 -12.70
C SER A 43 -64.42 10.06 -12.71
N PRO A 44 -65.28 9.44 -11.85
CA PRO A 44 -65.16 8.30 -10.89
C PRO A 44 -66.23 7.18 -11.18
N PRO A 45 -66.66 6.30 -10.24
CA PRO A 45 -67.73 6.62 -9.25
C PRO A 45 -67.47 6.06 -7.80
N GLN A 46 -68.50 5.95 -6.96
CA GLN A 46 -68.40 6.09 -5.47
C GLN A 46 -68.76 4.86 -4.59
N ALA A 47 -68.08 4.79 -3.42
CA ALA A 47 -68.47 4.46 -2.02
C ALA A 47 -69.71 3.57 -1.66
N PRO A 48 -69.72 2.92 -0.46
CA PRO A 48 -70.21 3.63 0.75
C PRO A 48 -69.52 3.33 2.12
N THR A 49 -69.33 4.41 2.91
CA THR A 49 -69.43 4.59 4.40
C THR A 49 -68.89 3.55 5.43
N SER A 50 -67.91 4.01 6.24
CA SER A 50 -67.94 4.30 7.71
C SER A 50 -68.54 3.31 8.75
N PRO A 51 -68.09 3.26 10.05
CA PRO A 51 -67.58 4.40 10.84
C PRO A 51 -66.37 4.17 11.80
N THR A 52 -65.90 5.28 12.40
CA THR A 52 -64.93 5.38 13.53
C THR A 52 -65.66 5.43 14.89
N PRO A 53 -65.02 5.19 16.06
CA PRO A 53 -64.20 6.21 16.79
C PRO A 53 -62.98 5.57 17.53
N GLN A 54 -62.20 6.11 18.48
CA GLN A 54 -62.10 7.38 19.27
C GLN A 54 -60.61 7.83 19.38
N THR A 55 -60.32 8.95 20.06
CA THR A 55 -58.98 9.26 20.66
C THR A 55 -59.12 9.88 22.06
N PRO A 56 -58.20 9.61 23.00
CA PRO A 56 -57.96 10.40 24.22
C PRO A 56 -56.69 11.30 24.11
N PRO A 57 -56.45 12.26 25.03
CA PRO A 57 -55.94 13.59 24.62
C PRO A 57 -54.53 13.98 25.11
N SER A 58 -54.09 15.18 24.72
CA SER A 58 -52.78 15.77 25.00
C SER A 58 -52.76 16.85 26.09
N SER A 59 -51.70 16.83 26.91
CA SER A 59 -51.12 17.93 27.70
C SER A 59 -49.82 17.36 28.35
N PHE A 60 -48.74 18.10 28.64
CA PHE A 60 -48.65 19.44 29.25
C PHE A 60 -47.50 20.30 28.69
N GLN A 61 -47.73 21.62 28.70
CA GLN A 61 -46.81 22.75 28.91
C GLN A 61 -45.35 22.73 28.40
N GLN A 62 -45.04 23.72 27.57
CA GLN A 62 -43.68 24.26 27.37
C GLN A 62 -43.29 25.22 28.52
N SER A 63 -41.99 25.52 28.65
CA SER A 63 -41.45 26.60 29.50
C SER A 63 -40.15 27.15 28.90
N PRO A 64 -39.73 28.39 29.23
CA PRO A 64 -39.13 29.28 28.23
C PRO A 64 -37.61 29.16 28.02
N SER A 65 -37.18 29.69 26.88
CA SER A 65 -35.78 29.78 26.43
C SER A 65 -34.93 30.74 27.27
N SER A 66 -33.75 30.29 27.69
CA SER A 66 -32.71 31.16 28.29
C SER A 66 -31.97 31.98 27.23
N PRO A 67 -31.55 33.22 27.54
CA PRO A 67 -30.73 34.05 26.64
C PRO A 67 -29.28 33.52 26.51
N PRO A 68 -28.55 33.88 25.43
CA PRO A 68 -27.21 33.36 25.16
C PRO A 68 -26.13 33.89 26.11
N ILE A 69 -25.20 33.02 26.49
CA ILE A 69 -24.04 33.34 27.33
C ILE A 69 -22.91 33.90 26.45
N PRO A 70 -22.28 35.04 26.77
CA PRO A 70 -21.14 35.57 26.03
C PRO A 70 -19.86 34.74 26.29
N PRO A 71 -18.92 34.68 25.31
CA PRO A 71 -17.70 33.88 25.46
C PRO A 71 -16.74 34.48 26.50
N PRO A 72 -16.05 33.65 27.30
CA PRO A 72 -15.05 34.11 28.26
C PRO A 72 -13.80 34.65 27.55
N ALA A 73 -13.16 35.67 28.14
CA ALA A 73 -12.00 36.33 27.57
C ALA A 73 -10.74 35.44 27.58
N TYR A 74 -9.92 35.54 26.54
CA TYR A 74 -8.61 34.88 26.47
C TYR A 74 -7.65 35.49 27.49
N GLN A 75 -7.23 34.69 28.48
CA GLN A 75 -6.01 34.97 29.27
C GLN A 75 -4.86 34.08 28.79
N THR A 76 -3.75 34.71 28.43
CA THR A 76 -2.53 34.03 27.95
C THR A 76 -1.73 33.45 29.12
N GLY A 77 -2.10 32.25 29.58
CA GLY A 77 -1.34 31.50 30.59
C GLY A 77 -0.26 30.60 29.98
N THR A 78 1.01 30.98 30.12
CA THR A 78 2.16 30.14 29.71
C THR A 78 2.45 29.07 30.75
N TYR A 79 1.92 27.87 30.55
CA TYR A 79 2.20 26.73 31.43
C TYR A 79 3.39 25.89 30.95
N TYR A 80 4.52 26.05 31.64
CA TYR A 80 5.58 25.04 31.68
C TYR A 80 5.00 23.75 32.28
N VAL A 81 5.09 22.64 31.55
CA VAL A 81 4.95 21.30 32.14
C VAL A 81 6.34 20.81 32.53
N SER A 82 6.67 20.94 33.80
CA SER A 82 7.89 20.34 34.35
C SER A 82 7.76 18.82 34.33
N SER A 83 8.82 18.12 33.93
CA SER A 83 8.95 16.69 34.16
C SER A 83 9.12 16.42 35.66
N SER A 84 8.18 15.70 36.25
CA SER A 84 8.30 15.12 37.60
C SER A 84 8.09 13.61 37.50
N GLU A 85 9.04 12.84 38.02
CA GLU A 85 8.97 11.39 38.08
C GLU A 85 7.87 10.95 39.06
N SER A 86 7.25 9.80 38.81
CA SER A 86 6.31 9.16 39.73
C SER A 86 6.60 7.66 39.78
N GLU A 87 6.91 7.17 40.99
CA GLU A 87 7.30 5.77 41.20
C GLU A 87 6.12 4.79 41.04
N PRO A 88 6.40 3.51 40.73
CA PRO A 88 5.37 2.57 40.28
C PRO A 88 4.50 2.04 41.42
N TYR A 89 3.19 2.30 41.34
CA TYR A 89 2.20 1.62 42.18
C TYR A 89 2.02 0.16 41.73
N GLN A 90 1.99 -0.76 42.69
CA GLN A 90 1.73 -2.19 42.45
C GLN A 90 0.22 -2.48 42.46
N ASP A 91 -0.30 -3.20 41.46
CA ASP A 91 -1.17 -4.36 41.71
C ASP A 91 -1.26 -5.34 40.52
N SER A 92 -1.38 -6.62 40.88
CA SER A 92 -1.83 -7.82 40.18
C SER A 92 -2.37 -7.70 38.74
N GLY A 93 -1.50 -7.95 37.75
CA GLY A 93 -1.90 -8.34 36.39
C GLY A 93 -0.92 -9.37 35.83
N ASP A 94 -1.39 -10.59 35.54
CA ASP A 94 -0.55 -11.74 35.13
C ASP A 94 0.27 -11.44 33.86
N SER A 95 1.54 -11.07 34.05
CA SER A 95 2.48 -10.80 32.96
C SER A 95 3.14 -12.09 32.51
N TYR A 96 2.75 -12.59 31.35
CA TYR A 96 3.32 -13.78 30.71
C TYR A 96 4.84 -13.65 30.54
N LYS A 97 5.61 -14.34 31.40
CA LYS A 97 7.03 -14.63 31.18
C LYS A 97 7.15 -15.91 30.36
N PRO A 98 7.90 -15.93 29.24
CA PRO A 98 8.52 -17.16 28.76
C PRO A 98 9.45 -17.69 29.87
N SER A 99 9.45 -19.00 30.11
CA SER A 99 10.45 -19.64 30.93
C SER A 99 11.65 -20.02 30.07
N ASP A 100 12.81 -19.41 30.33
CA ASP A 100 14.07 -19.92 29.84
C ASP A 100 14.42 -21.20 30.60
N ASN A 101 14.66 -22.29 29.88
CA ASN A 101 15.48 -23.45 30.25
C ASN A 101 15.42 -24.49 29.13
N GLU A 102 16.58 -24.82 28.56
CA GLU A 102 17.09 -26.16 28.25
C GLU A 102 18.55 -25.99 27.79
N ALA A 103 19.47 -26.72 28.43
CA ALA A 103 20.89 -26.93 28.10
C ALA A 103 21.75 -25.75 27.58
N GLU A 104 22.67 -25.28 28.43
CA GLU A 104 23.91 -24.64 27.98
C GLU A 104 24.78 -25.62 27.17
N SER A 105 25.41 -25.13 26.11
CA SER A 105 26.61 -25.76 25.54
C SER A 105 27.55 -24.66 25.05
N GLU A 106 28.70 -24.53 25.71
CA GLU A 106 29.68 -23.50 25.32
C GLU A 106 30.30 -23.83 23.97
N SER A 107 30.08 -22.95 22.99
CA SER A 107 30.99 -22.79 21.86
C SER A 107 31.21 -21.30 21.63
N THR A 108 32.48 -20.88 21.70
CA THR A 108 32.87 -19.47 21.74
C THR A 108 32.80 -18.82 20.36
N LEU A 109 31.78 -18.01 20.12
CA LEU A 109 31.71 -17.11 18.96
C LEU A 109 31.49 -15.66 19.38
N SER A 110 32.59 -14.91 19.43
CA SER A 110 32.59 -13.45 19.52
C SER A 110 32.20 -12.86 18.15
N GLY A 111 31.22 -11.95 18.11
CA GLY A 111 30.83 -11.32 16.83
C GLY A 111 29.61 -10.42 16.84
N ALA A 112 29.84 -9.12 17.04
CA ALA A 112 29.08 -7.96 16.51
C ALA A 112 27.53 -7.98 16.46
N SER A 113 26.95 -6.97 17.10
CA SER A 113 25.54 -6.59 16.95
C SER A 113 25.20 -6.09 15.54
N ASN A 114 24.64 -6.96 14.69
CA ASN A 114 24.15 -6.60 13.35
C ASN A 114 22.79 -5.87 13.38
N LEU A 115 22.76 -4.68 14.01
CA LEU A 115 21.72 -3.67 13.77
C LEU A 115 22.01 -2.97 12.43
N ALA A 116 21.74 -3.66 11.32
CA ALA A 116 21.89 -3.09 9.99
C ALA A 116 20.93 -1.91 9.78
N SER A 117 21.46 -0.69 9.89
CA SER A 117 20.93 0.45 9.16
C SER A 117 21.28 0.28 7.68
N ASP A 118 20.48 -0.51 6.97
CA ASP A 118 20.38 -0.38 5.51
C ASP A 118 19.69 0.96 5.19
N ASP A 119 20.44 2.05 5.42
CA ASP A 119 20.31 3.23 4.56
C ASP A 119 20.44 2.74 3.11
N GLU A 120 19.55 3.25 2.26
CA GLU A 120 19.22 2.79 0.90
C GLU A 120 20.30 1.88 0.29
N ILE A 121 20.12 0.55 0.30
CA ILE A 121 21.12 -0.44 -0.16
C ILE A 121 21.83 0.10 -1.39
N GLU A 122 23.05 0.61 -1.18
CA GLU A 122 23.77 1.24 -2.28
C GLU A 122 24.15 0.12 -3.22
N ASP A 123 23.66 0.26 -4.46
CA ASP A 123 24.06 -0.51 -5.61
C ASP A 123 25.52 -0.15 -5.91
N HIS A 124 26.42 -0.64 -5.05
CA HIS A 124 27.86 -0.64 -5.22
C HIS A 124 28.26 -1.66 -6.29
N SER A 125 27.61 -1.57 -7.45
CA SER A 125 28.22 -1.90 -8.74
C SER A 125 29.33 -0.88 -9.01
N SER A 126 30.37 -0.90 -8.15
CA SER A 126 31.58 -0.10 -8.28
C SER A 126 32.10 -0.21 -9.71
N PRO A 127 32.46 0.90 -10.37
CA PRO A 127 32.99 0.84 -11.72
C PRO A 127 34.21 -0.08 -11.77
N ARG A 128 34.07 -1.21 -12.47
CA ARG A 128 35.25 -1.84 -13.09
C ARG A 128 35.62 -0.94 -14.24
N GLU A 129 36.85 -0.43 -14.24
CA GLU A 129 37.27 0.63 -15.16
C GLU A 129 37.48 0.11 -16.60
N ASP A 130 37.46 -1.22 -16.77
CA ASP A 130 37.93 -1.94 -17.96
C ASP A 130 36.84 -2.33 -18.98
N GLU A 131 35.55 -2.12 -18.69
CA GLU A 131 34.49 -2.31 -19.70
C GLU A 131 34.39 -1.06 -20.60
N VAL A 132 35.14 -1.12 -21.71
CA VAL A 132 35.03 -0.18 -22.83
C VAL A 132 33.57 -0.11 -23.30
N PRO A 133 32.95 1.09 -23.35
CA PRO A 133 31.60 1.23 -23.89
C PRO A 133 31.58 0.79 -25.35
N GLY A 134 30.74 -0.19 -25.69
CA GLY A 134 30.59 -0.63 -27.07
C GLY A 134 29.91 0.44 -27.93
N GLU A 135 29.88 0.26 -29.25
CA GLU A 135 29.16 1.14 -30.20
C GLU A 135 27.62 1.21 -29.95
N ALA A 136 27.10 0.56 -28.91
CA ALA A 136 25.74 0.74 -28.41
C ALA A 136 25.58 1.96 -27.49
N ASP A 137 26.63 2.38 -26.80
CA ASP A 137 26.62 3.44 -25.79
C ASP A 137 27.08 4.80 -26.36
N ALA A 138 26.99 4.97 -27.68
CA ALA A 138 27.20 6.27 -28.32
C ALA A 138 26.06 7.24 -27.95
N TRP A 139 26.40 8.29 -27.20
CA TRP A 139 25.51 9.36 -26.77
C TRP A 139 25.67 10.59 -27.67
N GLY A 140 24.58 11.03 -28.30
CA GLY A 140 24.59 12.14 -29.25
C GLY A 140 23.51 13.19 -28.97
N PRO A 141 23.25 14.11 -29.92
CA PRO A 141 22.09 14.99 -29.91
C PRO A 141 20.78 14.21 -29.75
N CYS A 142 19.72 14.92 -29.36
CA CYS A 142 18.39 14.33 -29.28
C CYS A 142 17.71 14.43 -30.65
N GLU A 143 17.46 13.29 -31.28
CA GLU A 143 16.85 13.17 -32.61
C GLU A 143 15.41 12.62 -32.52
N ASP A 144 14.64 12.77 -33.60
CA ASP A 144 13.25 12.32 -33.69
C ASP A 144 13.12 10.79 -33.67
N PHE A 145 12.06 10.29 -33.03
CA PHE A 145 12.00 8.92 -32.55
C PHE A 145 11.40 7.91 -33.55
N PRO A 146 12.11 6.83 -33.93
CA PRO A 146 11.56 5.76 -34.75
C PRO A 146 10.81 4.67 -33.94
N ARG A 147 11.04 4.54 -32.63
CA ARG A 147 10.42 3.49 -31.78
C ARG A 147 9.18 4.00 -31.06
N ASN A 148 8.03 4.00 -31.73
CA ASN A 148 6.72 4.30 -31.12
C ASN A 148 5.89 3.01 -30.91
N PHE A 149 5.74 2.59 -29.65
CA PHE A 149 4.88 1.50 -29.22
C PHE A 149 3.57 2.10 -28.70
N GLN A 150 2.54 2.14 -29.54
CA GLN A 150 1.20 2.52 -29.06
C GLN A 150 0.72 1.54 -27.99
N PHE A 151 0.08 2.06 -26.94
CA PHE A 151 -0.50 1.21 -25.89
C PHE A 151 -1.57 0.28 -26.49
N SER A 152 -1.37 -1.03 -26.30
CA SER A 152 -2.20 -2.10 -26.90
C SER A 152 -2.73 -3.10 -25.88
N GLY A 153 -2.61 -2.81 -24.59
CA GLY A 153 -3.15 -3.64 -23.53
C GLY A 153 -4.66 -3.47 -23.40
N GLN A 154 -5.37 -4.55 -23.09
CA GLN A 154 -6.68 -4.41 -22.45
C GLN A 154 -6.50 -3.74 -21.08
N HIS A 155 -7.52 -3.06 -20.58
CA HIS A 155 -7.49 -2.37 -19.28
C HIS A 155 -8.91 -2.21 -18.71
N GLY A 156 -9.01 -1.92 -17.41
CA GLY A 156 -10.27 -1.72 -16.69
C GLY A 156 -10.60 -2.85 -15.72
N LEU A 157 -11.82 -2.80 -15.16
CA LEU A 157 -12.31 -3.79 -14.21
C LEU A 157 -12.60 -5.12 -14.92
N LYS A 158 -12.07 -6.22 -14.34
CA LYS A 158 -12.31 -7.60 -14.78
C LYS A 158 -13.53 -8.23 -14.09
N VAL A 159 -14.02 -7.63 -13.01
CA VAL A 159 -15.15 -8.13 -12.21
C VAL A 159 -16.48 -7.74 -12.86
N ASN A 160 -17.22 -8.74 -13.35
CA ASN A 160 -18.60 -8.55 -13.82
C ASN A 160 -19.56 -8.33 -12.63
N HIS A 161 -20.56 -7.47 -12.81
CA HIS A 161 -21.66 -7.23 -11.86
C HIS A 161 -21.26 -6.77 -10.45
N LEU A 162 -20.25 -5.91 -10.34
CA LEU A 162 -19.88 -5.28 -9.06
C LEU A 162 -20.89 -4.17 -8.68
N ASP A 163 -21.70 -4.39 -7.63
CA ASP A 163 -22.60 -3.36 -7.12
C ASP A 163 -21.81 -2.27 -6.36
N LEU A 164 -21.63 -1.12 -7.02
CA LEU A 164 -20.93 0.03 -6.45
C LEU A 164 -21.76 0.79 -5.40
N SER A 165 -23.05 0.47 -5.21
CA SER A 165 -23.87 1.03 -4.14
C SER A 165 -23.54 0.45 -2.76
N GLN A 166 -22.96 -0.75 -2.71
CA GLN A 166 -22.61 -1.45 -1.48
C GLN A 166 -21.07 -1.54 -1.33
N PRO A 167 -20.44 -0.72 -0.47
CA PRO A 167 -18.98 -0.81 -0.22
C PRO A 167 -18.51 -2.18 0.27
N TYR A 168 -19.39 -2.98 0.87
CA TYR A 168 -19.11 -4.37 1.25
C TYR A 168 -18.91 -5.29 0.03
N ASP A 169 -19.60 -5.02 -1.07
CA ASP A 169 -19.53 -5.84 -2.29
C ASP A 169 -18.26 -5.56 -3.11
N ILE A 170 -17.68 -4.37 -2.92
CA ILE A 170 -16.31 -4.04 -3.32
C ILE A 170 -15.30 -4.71 -2.38
N TYR A 171 -15.51 -4.65 -1.06
CA TYR A 171 -14.62 -5.23 -0.06
C TYR A 171 -14.46 -6.75 -0.19
N LYS A 172 -15.56 -7.50 -0.42
CA LYS A 172 -15.55 -8.97 -0.57
C LYS A 172 -14.83 -9.45 -1.83
N GLN A 173 -14.52 -8.56 -2.79
CA GLN A 173 -13.61 -8.91 -3.89
C GLN A 173 -12.20 -9.14 -3.37
N PHE A 174 -11.73 -8.36 -2.39
CA PHE A 174 -10.35 -8.44 -1.88
C PHE A 174 -10.18 -9.41 -0.71
N LEU A 175 -11.25 -9.67 0.05
CA LEU A 175 -11.31 -10.72 1.07
C LEU A 175 -12.25 -11.83 0.61
N THR A 176 -11.76 -12.67 -0.30
CA THR A 176 -12.55 -13.74 -0.91
C THR A 176 -12.84 -14.89 0.06
N ASN A 177 -13.80 -15.75 -0.29
CA ASN A 177 -14.03 -17.02 0.40
C ASN A 177 -12.76 -17.90 0.43
N GLU A 178 -11.96 -17.94 -0.64
CA GLU A 178 -10.70 -18.70 -0.69
C GLU A 178 -9.70 -18.22 0.38
N ILE A 179 -9.55 -16.90 0.54
CA ILE A 179 -8.72 -16.30 1.58
C ILE A 179 -9.30 -16.58 2.97
N LEU A 180 -10.61 -16.38 3.16
CA LEU A 180 -11.29 -16.63 4.44
C LEU A 180 -11.19 -18.09 4.89
N ASP A 181 -11.44 -19.05 3.98
CA ASP A 181 -11.37 -20.48 4.27
C ASP A 181 -9.93 -20.91 4.60
N LYS A 182 -8.92 -20.33 3.93
CA LYS A 182 -7.51 -20.54 4.30
C LYS A 182 -7.20 -19.99 5.70
N ILE A 183 -7.68 -18.79 6.05
CA ILE A 183 -7.51 -18.23 7.41
C ILE A 183 -8.19 -19.12 8.47
N VAL A 184 -9.42 -19.58 8.20
CA VAL A 184 -10.18 -20.46 9.08
C VAL A 184 -9.45 -21.79 9.33
N LEU A 185 -9.03 -22.46 8.25
CA LEU A 185 -8.33 -23.75 8.30
C LEU A 185 -7.07 -23.66 9.17
N GLU A 186 -6.18 -22.71 8.88
CA GLU A 186 -4.89 -22.62 9.54
C GLU A 186 -5.01 -22.10 10.98
N THR A 187 -6.00 -21.25 11.27
CA THR A 187 -6.35 -20.81 12.63
C THR A 187 -6.84 -21.98 13.49
N ASN A 188 -7.71 -22.85 12.96
CA ASN A 188 -8.19 -24.04 13.67
C ASN A 188 -7.08 -25.10 13.86
N ARG A 189 -6.22 -25.29 12.83
CA ARG A 189 -5.04 -26.16 12.92
C ARG A 189 -4.08 -25.69 14.02
N TYR A 190 -3.78 -24.39 14.06
CA TYR A 190 -2.88 -23.81 15.05
C TYR A 190 -3.46 -23.81 16.47
N ALA A 191 -4.76 -23.53 16.64
CA ALA A 191 -5.43 -23.66 17.93
C ALA A 191 -5.39 -25.10 18.47
N SER A 192 -5.69 -26.08 17.62
CA SER A 192 -5.59 -27.51 17.96
C SER A 192 -4.17 -27.90 18.39
N HIS A 193 -3.16 -27.47 17.65
CA HIS A 193 -1.75 -27.68 18.01
C HIS A 193 -1.37 -27.03 19.34
N LEU A 194 -1.84 -25.80 19.63
CA LEU A 194 -1.60 -25.13 20.91
C LEU A 194 -2.27 -25.82 22.11
N ILE A 195 -3.40 -26.50 21.90
CA ILE A 195 -4.12 -27.25 22.93
C ILE A 195 -3.44 -28.60 23.21
N GLN A 196 -2.91 -29.25 22.17
CA GLN A 196 -2.32 -30.60 22.26
C GLN A 196 -0.84 -30.59 22.65
N SER A 197 -0.06 -29.58 22.24
CA SER A 197 1.40 -29.58 22.37
C SER A 197 1.94 -29.35 23.78
N LYS A 198 1.22 -28.62 24.64
CA LYS A 198 1.66 -28.31 26.02
C LYS A 198 0.47 -28.20 26.99
N PRO A 199 0.60 -28.65 28.26
CA PRO A 199 -0.43 -28.48 29.28
C PRO A 199 -0.87 -27.01 29.44
N LEU A 200 -2.16 -26.74 29.20
CA LEU A 200 -2.70 -25.39 29.26
C LEU A 200 -2.89 -24.92 30.72
N PRO A 201 -2.47 -23.69 31.09
CA PRO A 201 -2.71 -23.12 32.42
C PRO A 201 -4.19 -23.16 32.83
N ARG A 202 -4.50 -23.34 34.12
CA ARG A 202 -5.89 -23.55 34.63
C ARG A 202 -6.89 -22.44 34.25
N ARG A 203 -6.41 -21.22 33.98
CA ARG A 203 -7.21 -20.05 33.56
C ARG A 203 -7.16 -19.77 32.05
N SER A 204 -6.53 -20.63 31.25
CA SER A 204 -6.40 -20.44 29.79
C SER A 204 -7.77 -20.41 29.10
N LEU A 205 -8.01 -19.42 28.25
CA LEU A 205 -9.23 -19.35 27.43
C LEU A 205 -9.33 -20.52 26.44
N LEU A 206 -8.20 -21.11 26.04
CA LEU A 206 -8.15 -22.25 25.10
C LEU A 206 -8.82 -23.52 25.63
N HIS A 207 -9.05 -23.65 26.95
CA HIS A 207 -9.92 -24.69 27.52
C HIS A 207 -11.39 -24.57 27.07
N LYS A 208 -11.76 -23.45 26.46
CA LYS A 208 -13.07 -23.16 25.86
C LYS A 208 -12.94 -22.85 24.37
N TRP A 209 -11.90 -23.37 23.71
CA TRP A 209 -11.80 -23.24 22.26
C TRP A 209 -12.94 -23.98 21.58
N THR A 210 -13.57 -23.30 20.63
CA THR A 210 -14.40 -23.89 19.58
C THR A 210 -13.82 -23.43 18.26
N ASP A 211 -13.86 -24.27 17.24
CA ASP A 211 -13.34 -23.91 15.92
C ASP A 211 -14.03 -22.66 15.36
N THR A 212 -13.23 -21.84 14.69
CA THR A 212 -13.70 -20.64 13.98
C THR A 212 -14.27 -21.01 12.62
N ASN A 213 -15.00 -20.08 12.03
CA ASN A 213 -15.64 -20.18 10.71
C ASN A 213 -15.53 -18.82 10.00
N ARG A 214 -15.89 -18.75 8.71
CA ARG A 214 -15.79 -17.51 7.92
C ARG A 214 -16.44 -16.31 8.62
N ALA A 215 -17.67 -16.48 9.10
CA ALA A 215 -18.42 -15.40 9.75
C ALA A 215 -17.79 -14.91 11.07
N GLU A 216 -17.03 -15.73 11.80
CA GLU A 216 -16.24 -15.26 12.94
C GLU A 216 -14.95 -14.55 12.55
N ILE A 217 -14.29 -14.97 11.46
CA ILE A 217 -13.12 -14.27 10.91
C ILE A 217 -13.52 -12.93 10.28
N GLU A 218 -14.64 -12.86 9.56
CA GLU A 218 -15.21 -11.60 9.05
C GLU A 218 -15.54 -10.63 10.20
N LYS A 219 -16.15 -11.13 11.28
CA LYS A 219 -16.41 -10.34 12.51
C LYS A 219 -15.12 -9.86 13.17
N LEU A 220 -14.10 -10.72 13.29
CA LEU A 220 -12.79 -10.35 13.83
C LEU A 220 -12.15 -9.20 13.01
N ILE A 221 -12.16 -9.32 11.69
CA ILE A 221 -11.58 -8.31 10.79
C ILE A 221 -12.41 -7.03 10.81
N GLY A 222 -13.74 -7.11 10.82
CA GLY A 222 -14.63 -5.95 10.96
C GLY A 222 -14.43 -5.19 12.28
N ILE A 223 -14.20 -5.91 13.39
CA ILE A 223 -13.82 -5.29 14.67
C ILE A 223 -12.46 -4.59 14.55
N LEU A 224 -11.45 -5.23 13.95
CA LEU A 224 -10.14 -4.62 13.71
C LEU A 224 -10.21 -3.38 12.81
N MET A 225 -11.11 -3.34 11.83
CA MET A 225 -11.38 -2.15 11.01
C MET A 225 -11.98 -1.01 11.82
N ILE A 226 -12.95 -1.29 12.71
CA ILE A 226 -13.51 -0.29 13.64
C ILE A 226 -12.41 0.28 14.55
N MET A 227 -11.55 -0.58 15.11
CA MET A 227 -10.39 -0.20 15.94
C MET A 227 -9.33 0.61 15.17
N GLY A 228 -9.26 0.44 13.84
CA GLY A 228 -8.40 1.24 12.96
C GLY A 228 -8.88 2.69 12.80
N ILE A 229 -10.17 2.94 12.99
CA ILE A 229 -10.83 4.25 12.87
C ILE A 229 -10.98 4.90 14.26
N ASN A 230 -11.72 4.25 15.17
CA ASN A 230 -11.87 4.66 16.56
C ASN A 230 -10.79 3.97 17.41
N LYS A 231 -9.81 4.75 17.91
CA LYS A 231 -8.64 4.23 18.63
C LYS A 231 -8.73 4.55 20.13
N LEU A 232 -9.09 3.55 20.92
CA LEU A 232 -9.05 3.63 22.38
C LEU A 232 -7.64 3.32 22.94
N PRO A 233 -7.27 3.84 24.13
CA PRO A 233 -5.93 3.65 24.70
C PRO A 233 -5.53 2.21 25.00
N GLN A 234 -6.48 1.28 25.18
CA GLN A 234 -6.23 -0.13 25.48
C GLN A 234 -7.30 -1.01 24.82
N MET A 235 -6.89 -2.16 24.26
CA MET A 235 -7.79 -3.06 23.51
C MET A 235 -9.02 -3.52 24.32
N ARG A 236 -8.85 -3.76 25.63
CA ARG A 236 -9.96 -4.18 26.51
C ARG A 236 -11.09 -3.14 26.65
N LEU A 237 -10.86 -1.87 26.29
CA LEU A 237 -11.80 -0.77 26.55
C LEU A 237 -13.01 -0.76 25.59
N TYR A 238 -12.91 -1.34 24.38
CA TYR A 238 -14.07 -1.43 23.47
C TYR A 238 -15.21 -2.28 24.06
N TRP A 239 -14.90 -3.16 25.01
CA TRP A 239 -15.85 -3.97 25.79
C TRP A 239 -16.10 -3.42 27.20
N SER A 240 -15.77 -2.16 27.44
CA SER A 240 -16.06 -1.49 28.72
C SER A 240 -17.56 -1.20 28.87
N ASN A 241 -18.05 -1.24 30.10
CA ASN A 241 -19.38 -0.75 30.48
C ASN A 241 -19.36 0.74 30.92
N ASN A 242 -18.20 1.42 30.83
CA ASN A 242 -18.13 2.88 30.99
C ASN A 242 -18.41 3.54 29.64
N ASP A 243 -19.42 4.40 29.60
CA ASP A 243 -19.96 5.06 28.41
C ASP A 243 -18.91 5.86 27.61
N MET A 244 -17.87 6.39 28.27
CA MET A 244 -16.75 7.09 27.61
C MET A 244 -15.98 6.19 26.64
N TYR A 245 -16.02 4.87 26.85
CA TYR A 245 -15.25 3.88 26.09
C TYR A 245 -16.11 2.80 25.42
N SER A 246 -17.39 2.69 25.78
CA SER A 246 -18.24 1.56 25.38
C SER A 246 -18.50 1.57 23.87
N ASN A 247 -18.27 0.43 23.22
CA ASN A 247 -18.58 0.26 21.79
C ASN A 247 -19.60 -0.86 21.59
N GLU A 248 -20.88 -0.50 21.53
CA GLU A 248 -21.98 -1.47 21.41
C GLU A 248 -21.87 -2.36 20.19
N ARG A 249 -21.43 -1.82 19.05
CA ARG A 249 -21.24 -2.61 17.83
C ARG A 249 -20.19 -3.71 18.05
N ILE A 250 -19.09 -3.41 18.74
CA ILE A 250 -18.07 -4.42 19.08
C ILE A 250 -18.61 -5.39 20.16
N LYS A 251 -19.18 -4.89 21.27
CA LYS A 251 -19.78 -5.70 22.36
C LYS A 251 -20.75 -6.75 21.84
N ASN A 252 -21.66 -6.34 20.95
CA ASN A 252 -22.76 -7.17 20.44
C ASN A 252 -22.32 -8.11 19.30
N THR A 253 -21.16 -7.85 18.68
CA THR A 253 -20.64 -8.66 17.57
C THR A 253 -19.84 -9.86 18.07
N MET A 254 -19.01 -9.69 19.10
CA MET A 254 -18.14 -10.73 19.65
C MET A 254 -17.74 -10.40 21.09
N THR A 255 -17.66 -11.41 21.97
CA THR A 255 -17.15 -11.19 23.34
C THR A 255 -15.64 -10.93 23.35
N ARG A 256 -15.15 -10.11 24.28
CA ARG A 256 -13.71 -9.83 24.44
C ARG A 256 -12.88 -11.11 24.51
N ASN A 257 -13.32 -12.10 25.29
CA ASN A 257 -12.60 -13.36 25.46
C ASN A 257 -12.53 -14.19 24.15
N ARG A 258 -13.56 -14.17 23.29
CA ARG A 258 -13.48 -14.82 21.97
C ARG A 258 -12.58 -14.03 21.01
N PHE A 259 -12.64 -12.70 21.05
CA PHE A 259 -11.73 -11.84 20.28
C PHE A 259 -10.26 -12.06 20.67
N ASP A 260 -9.93 -11.98 21.97
CA ASP A 260 -8.57 -12.20 22.50
C ASP A 260 -8.05 -13.60 22.13
N MET A 261 -8.93 -14.60 22.14
CA MET A 261 -8.61 -15.99 21.79
C MET A 261 -8.42 -16.21 20.29
N LEU A 262 -9.28 -15.63 19.44
CA LEU A 262 -9.10 -15.67 17.98
C LEU A 262 -7.86 -14.90 17.55
N LEU A 263 -7.61 -13.71 18.12
CA LEU A 263 -6.42 -12.91 17.82
C LEU A 263 -5.12 -13.60 18.24
N ARG A 264 -5.15 -14.42 19.30
CA ARG A 264 -4.02 -15.28 19.72
C ARG A 264 -3.78 -16.47 18.77
N CYS A 265 -4.84 -17.02 18.18
CA CYS A 265 -4.77 -18.22 17.33
C CYS A 265 -4.76 -17.92 15.83
N LEU A 266 -4.95 -16.65 15.41
CA LEU A 266 -5.01 -16.23 14.01
C LEU A 266 -3.76 -16.67 13.25
N HIS A 267 -3.95 -17.51 12.23
CA HIS A 267 -2.85 -18.15 11.52
C HIS A 267 -3.16 -18.41 10.04
N PHE A 268 -2.11 -18.65 9.24
CA PHE A 268 -2.16 -18.55 7.76
C PHE A 268 -1.37 -19.64 7.01
N SER A 269 -0.76 -20.58 7.73
CA SER A 269 0.14 -21.62 7.21
C SER A 269 0.15 -22.84 8.12
N ASP A 270 0.51 -24.03 7.60
CA ASP A 270 0.79 -25.17 8.48
C ASP A 270 2.22 -25.07 9.05
N ASN A 271 2.39 -25.01 10.37
CA ASN A 271 3.73 -24.99 10.98
C ASN A 271 4.46 -26.36 10.90
N SER A 272 3.81 -27.42 10.43
CA SER A 272 4.41 -28.74 10.22
C SER A 272 4.93 -28.97 8.79
N ASP A 273 4.76 -28.00 7.88
CA ASP A 273 5.32 -28.03 6.54
C ASP A 273 6.86 -27.89 6.56
N PRO A 274 7.63 -28.82 5.94
CA PRO A 274 9.10 -28.73 5.89
C PRO A 274 9.66 -27.45 5.22
N ASN A 275 8.84 -26.73 4.44
CA ASN A 275 9.25 -25.46 3.83
C ASN A 275 9.27 -24.28 4.83
N ALA A 276 8.68 -24.44 6.01
CA ALA A 276 8.53 -23.38 7.02
C ALA A 276 9.85 -22.82 7.57
N GLU A 277 10.94 -23.57 7.47
CA GLU A 277 12.29 -23.13 7.87
C GLU A 277 13.04 -22.40 6.75
N ASN A 278 12.67 -22.66 5.49
CA ASN A 278 13.39 -22.21 4.30
C ASN A 278 12.87 -20.88 3.74
N ASP A 279 11.57 -20.61 3.81
CA ASP A 279 11.00 -19.30 3.45
C ASP A 279 10.69 -18.43 4.67
N ARG A 280 11.37 -17.29 4.77
CA ARG A 280 11.15 -16.27 5.82
C ARG A 280 9.75 -15.67 5.81
N LEU A 281 9.04 -15.74 4.67
CA LEU A 281 7.68 -15.26 4.49
C LEU A 281 6.63 -16.35 4.61
N PHE A 282 7.01 -17.61 4.86
CA PHE A 282 6.12 -18.79 4.80
C PHE A 282 4.81 -18.58 5.57
N LYS A 283 4.89 -18.01 6.79
CA LYS A 283 3.75 -17.75 7.68
C LYS A 283 2.74 -16.70 7.19
N ILE A 284 2.99 -16.07 6.03
CA ILE A 284 2.10 -15.10 5.37
C ILE A 284 2.04 -15.29 3.84
N ARG A 285 2.93 -16.08 3.24
CA ARG A 285 3.07 -16.24 1.78
C ARG A 285 1.77 -16.62 1.09
N ASN A 286 1.11 -17.69 1.55
CA ASN A 286 -0.17 -18.16 1.01
C ASN A 286 -1.22 -17.03 0.88
N ILE A 287 -1.31 -16.15 1.89
CA ILE A 287 -2.29 -15.06 1.93
C ILE A 287 -1.84 -13.88 1.07
N ILE A 288 -0.53 -13.60 0.98
CA ILE A 288 0.01 -12.58 0.07
C ILE A 288 -0.25 -12.99 -1.38
N GLU A 289 0.03 -14.23 -1.75
CA GLU A 289 -0.11 -14.72 -3.13
C GLU A 289 -1.57 -14.78 -3.56
N LEU A 290 -2.49 -15.20 -2.68
CA LEU A 290 -3.94 -15.09 -2.92
C LEU A 290 -4.40 -13.62 -3.06
N CYS A 291 -3.89 -12.70 -2.24
CA CYS A 291 -4.18 -11.27 -2.38
C CYS A 291 -3.67 -10.71 -3.73
N CYS A 292 -2.42 -11.02 -4.12
CA CYS A 292 -1.85 -10.55 -5.39
C CYS A 292 -2.58 -11.12 -6.60
N LYS A 293 -2.89 -12.42 -6.60
CA LYS A 293 -3.79 -13.06 -7.58
C LYS A 293 -5.09 -12.27 -7.70
N GLN A 294 -5.76 -12.02 -6.58
CA GLN A 294 -7.04 -11.32 -6.56
C GLN A 294 -6.92 -9.86 -7.04
N PHE A 295 -5.83 -9.15 -6.74
CA PHE A 295 -5.59 -7.81 -7.26
C PHE A 295 -5.50 -7.80 -8.80
N GLN A 296 -4.95 -8.86 -9.39
CA GLN A 296 -4.74 -9.01 -10.83
C GLN A 296 -5.99 -9.53 -11.55
N GLU A 297 -6.79 -10.34 -10.86
CA GLU A 297 -8.11 -10.81 -11.31
C GLU A 297 -9.20 -9.73 -11.18
N THR A 298 -8.98 -8.67 -10.39
CA THR A 298 -9.96 -7.59 -10.17
C THR A 298 -9.82 -6.44 -11.19
N LEU A 299 -8.60 -6.00 -11.50
CA LEU A 299 -8.31 -4.86 -12.39
C LEU A 299 -7.14 -5.18 -13.32
N GLU A 300 -7.27 -4.86 -14.61
CA GLU A 300 -6.13 -4.70 -15.52
C GLU A 300 -5.75 -3.20 -15.61
N PRO A 301 -4.50 -2.82 -15.33
CA PRO A 301 -4.05 -1.42 -15.40
C PRO A 301 -4.22 -0.78 -16.79
N ALA A 302 -4.27 0.56 -16.82
CA ALA A 302 -4.13 1.36 -18.04
C ALA A 302 -2.65 1.60 -18.42
N GLU A 303 -2.38 2.41 -19.43
CA GLU A 303 -1.04 2.68 -19.99
C GLU A 303 0.02 3.03 -18.93
N GLU A 304 -0.33 3.85 -17.94
CA GLU A 304 0.58 4.32 -16.89
C GLU A 304 0.65 3.37 -15.67
N LEU A 305 1.86 3.10 -15.18
CA LEU A 305 2.10 2.33 -13.95
C LEU A 305 3.21 2.94 -13.09
N VAL A 306 3.12 2.74 -11.77
CA VAL A 306 4.00 3.33 -10.76
C VAL A 306 4.65 2.26 -9.89
N ILE A 307 5.98 2.29 -9.73
CA ILE A 307 6.74 1.45 -8.79
C ILE A 307 7.33 2.30 -7.66
N ASP A 308 6.96 2.00 -6.42
CA ASP A 308 7.41 2.70 -5.20
C ASP A 308 7.32 1.76 -3.97
N GLU A 309 7.81 2.23 -2.83
CA GLU A 309 8.00 1.44 -1.62
C GLU A 309 7.02 1.84 -0.51
N SER A 310 6.32 0.85 0.02
CA SER A 310 5.52 0.96 1.24
C SER A 310 6.26 0.43 2.46
N MET A 311 5.89 0.93 3.65
CA MET A 311 6.42 0.47 4.93
C MET A 311 5.27 0.08 5.86
N VAL A 312 5.19 -1.21 6.23
CA VAL A 312 4.25 -1.72 7.23
C VAL A 312 4.90 -1.61 8.59
N THR A 313 4.40 -0.72 9.44
CA THR A 313 5.09 -0.31 10.69
C THR A 313 5.18 -1.45 11.70
N TRP A 314 6.39 -1.85 12.09
CA TRP A 314 6.64 -2.95 13.02
C TRP A 314 7.86 -2.67 13.90
N ARG A 315 7.71 -2.85 15.21
CA ARG A 315 8.78 -2.69 16.21
C ARG A 315 9.17 -3.98 16.94
N GLY A 316 8.41 -5.07 16.76
CA GLY A 316 8.73 -6.36 17.34
C GLY A 316 10.02 -6.98 16.81
N ARG A 317 10.39 -8.15 17.35
CA ARG A 317 11.47 -9.00 16.80
C ARG A 317 10.97 -9.60 15.47
N LEU A 318 11.74 -9.41 14.41
CA LEU A 318 11.50 -9.97 13.06
C LEU A 318 12.78 -9.84 12.24
N VAL A 319 13.26 -10.94 11.64
CA VAL A 319 14.62 -11.03 11.07
C VAL A 319 14.86 -10.09 9.87
N PHE A 320 13.81 -9.75 9.12
CA PHE A 320 13.89 -8.85 7.96
C PHE A 320 13.33 -7.44 8.21
N ARG A 321 13.09 -7.05 9.47
CA ARG A 321 12.62 -5.71 9.84
C ARG A 321 13.65 -4.65 9.44
N GLN A 322 13.23 -3.73 8.57
CA GLN A 322 14.04 -2.63 8.06
C GLN A 322 14.05 -1.42 9.00
N TYR A 323 15.13 -0.64 8.91
CA TYR A 323 15.26 0.68 9.52
C TYR A 323 15.55 1.73 8.44
N LEU A 324 14.58 2.62 8.16
CA LEU A 324 14.73 3.72 7.20
C LEU A 324 14.73 5.07 7.96
N PRO A 325 15.90 5.64 8.29
CA PRO A 325 15.99 6.83 9.14
C PRO A 325 15.32 8.07 8.53
N ALA A 326 15.24 8.16 7.21
CA ALA A 326 14.62 9.26 6.46
C ALA A 326 13.07 9.19 6.38
N LYS A 327 12.42 8.16 6.94
CA LYS A 327 10.95 8.02 6.95
C LYS A 327 10.39 8.32 8.35
N SER A 328 9.16 8.86 8.45
CA SER A 328 8.53 9.17 9.76
C SER A 328 8.33 7.94 10.64
N HIS A 329 7.96 6.81 10.03
CA HIS A 329 7.90 5.51 10.68
C HIS A 329 9.15 4.72 10.33
N LYS A 330 10.22 4.93 11.11
CA LYS A 330 11.56 4.41 10.80
C LYS A 330 11.66 2.87 10.79
N TYR A 331 10.82 2.15 11.53
CA TYR A 331 10.92 0.68 11.67
C TYR A 331 9.70 -0.04 11.09
N GLY A 332 9.94 -1.08 10.29
CA GLY A 332 8.86 -1.92 9.78
C GLY A 332 9.29 -2.97 8.76
N VAL A 333 8.32 -3.51 8.05
CA VAL A 333 8.51 -4.39 6.88
C VAL A 333 8.41 -3.55 5.61
N LYS A 334 9.47 -3.57 4.80
CA LYS A 334 9.51 -2.91 3.48
C LYS A 334 8.75 -3.77 2.47
N VAL A 335 7.89 -3.13 1.68
CA VAL A 335 7.09 -3.78 0.65
C VAL A 335 7.24 -2.99 -0.64
N TYR A 336 7.79 -3.61 -1.67
CA TYR A 336 7.80 -3.09 -3.04
C TYR A 336 6.41 -3.26 -3.64
N LYS A 337 5.95 -2.30 -4.44
CA LYS A 337 4.64 -2.35 -5.08
C LYS A 337 4.68 -1.86 -6.52
N ILE A 338 3.83 -2.43 -7.35
CA ILE A 338 3.39 -1.81 -8.60
C ILE A 338 1.93 -1.38 -8.47
N CYS A 339 1.65 -0.12 -8.83
CA CYS A 339 0.35 0.53 -8.64
C CYS A 339 -0.08 1.31 -9.89
N THR A 340 -1.38 1.57 -10.03
CA THR A 340 -1.91 2.55 -11.01
C THR A 340 -1.76 3.99 -10.49
N PRO A 341 -1.91 5.03 -11.33
CA PRO A 341 -1.91 6.44 -10.91
C PRO A 341 -2.97 6.82 -9.87
N GLU A 342 -4.06 6.07 -9.77
CA GLU A 342 -5.12 6.27 -8.76
C GLU A 342 -4.75 5.65 -7.40
N GLY A 343 -3.67 4.86 -7.35
CA GLY A 343 -3.16 4.21 -6.14
C GLY A 343 -3.66 2.78 -5.91
N TYR A 344 -4.32 2.16 -6.90
CA TYR A 344 -4.65 0.73 -6.86
C TYR A 344 -3.35 -0.11 -6.89
N THR A 345 -3.20 -1.10 -6.01
CA THR A 345 -2.03 -2.01 -6.02
C THR A 345 -2.32 -3.22 -6.92
N TYR A 346 -1.49 -3.46 -7.94
CA TYR A 346 -1.63 -4.60 -8.86
C TYR A 346 -0.77 -5.80 -8.45
N ASP A 347 0.45 -5.57 -7.97
CA ASP A 347 1.29 -6.62 -7.35
C ASP A 347 2.18 -6.02 -6.24
N LEU A 348 2.70 -6.86 -5.35
CA LEU A 348 3.64 -6.48 -4.30
C LEU A 348 4.64 -7.59 -3.98
N ILE A 349 5.85 -7.18 -3.58
CA ILE A 349 6.89 -8.08 -3.07
C ILE A 349 7.27 -7.60 -1.66
N VAL A 350 7.17 -8.49 -0.69
CA VAL A 350 7.61 -8.22 0.69
C VAL A 350 9.11 -8.51 0.78
N TYR A 351 9.90 -7.55 1.27
CA TYR A 351 11.36 -7.73 1.33
C TYR A 351 11.77 -8.64 2.50
N ALA A 352 12.32 -9.82 2.20
CA ALA A 352 12.74 -10.83 3.19
C ALA A 352 14.22 -10.70 3.62
N GLY A 353 14.91 -9.65 3.18
CA GLY A 353 16.32 -9.38 3.47
C GLY A 353 17.26 -9.87 2.37
N LYS A 354 18.57 -9.86 2.64
CA LYS A 354 19.64 -10.07 1.63
C LYS A 354 19.75 -11.51 1.06
N ASN A 355 18.87 -12.42 1.50
CA ASN A 355 18.81 -13.82 1.06
C ASN A 355 17.45 -14.15 0.42
N ASP A 356 16.78 -13.19 -0.23
CA ASP A 356 15.53 -13.43 -0.94
C ASP A 356 15.73 -14.49 -2.06
N PRO A 357 14.87 -15.53 -2.21
CA PRO A 357 15.17 -16.69 -3.07
C PRO A 357 15.22 -16.44 -4.59
N THR A 358 14.94 -15.24 -5.07
CA THR A 358 14.90 -14.88 -6.51
C THR A 358 16.28 -14.93 -7.21
N GLY A 359 17.34 -15.19 -6.44
CA GLY A 359 18.75 -15.15 -6.86
C GLY A 359 19.27 -16.34 -7.67
N THR A 360 18.77 -16.55 -8.90
CA THR A 360 19.59 -17.24 -9.93
C THR A 360 20.93 -16.52 -10.15
N ALA A 361 21.93 -17.17 -10.74
CA ALA A 361 23.22 -16.53 -11.03
C ALA A 361 23.05 -15.24 -11.86
N THR A 362 22.14 -15.25 -12.84
CA THR A 362 21.77 -14.10 -13.67
C THR A 362 21.14 -12.97 -12.86
N ALA A 363 20.25 -13.28 -11.91
CA ALA A 363 19.63 -12.28 -11.04
C ALA A 363 20.67 -11.58 -10.14
N LYS A 364 21.71 -12.28 -9.67
CA LYS A 364 22.81 -11.65 -8.90
C LYS A 364 23.62 -10.65 -9.74
N ALA A 365 23.73 -10.85 -11.05
CA ALA A 365 24.50 -9.96 -11.93
C ALA A 365 23.78 -8.63 -12.26
N ASN A 366 22.45 -8.60 -12.28
CA ASN A 366 21.68 -7.41 -12.65
C ASN A 366 21.42 -6.43 -11.49
N GLY A 367 21.63 -6.86 -10.23
CA GLY A 367 21.38 -6.06 -9.03
C GLY A 367 19.93 -6.12 -8.53
N HIS A 368 19.77 -5.91 -7.22
CA HIS A 368 18.49 -6.11 -6.51
C HIS A 368 17.32 -5.32 -7.10
N THR A 369 17.54 -4.04 -7.43
CA THR A 369 16.47 -3.13 -7.87
C THR A 369 15.98 -3.42 -9.28
N TYR A 370 16.86 -3.94 -10.15
CA TYR A 370 16.48 -4.44 -11.48
C TYR A 370 15.54 -5.65 -11.34
N ASN A 371 15.91 -6.64 -10.52
CA ASN A 371 15.13 -7.88 -10.36
C ASN A 371 13.72 -7.57 -9.85
N ILE A 372 13.61 -6.74 -8.80
CA ILE A 372 12.32 -6.29 -8.25
C ILE A 372 11.46 -5.57 -9.30
N CYS A 373 12.06 -4.76 -10.17
CA CYS A 373 11.30 -4.12 -11.26
C CYS A 373 10.79 -5.16 -12.25
N MET A 374 11.64 -6.05 -12.75
CA MET A 374 11.24 -7.06 -13.75
C MET A 374 10.19 -8.02 -13.20
N GLU A 375 10.33 -8.47 -11.95
CA GLU A 375 9.39 -9.37 -11.27
C GLU A 375 8.00 -8.73 -11.11
N LEU A 376 7.92 -7.47 -10.67
CA LEU A 376 6.65 -6.71 -10.60
C LEU A 376 6.05 -6.40 -11.99
N LEU A 377 6.87 -6.41 -13.05
CA LEU A 377 6.49 -5.99 -14.40
C LEU A 377 6.13 -7.14 -15.34
N GLU A 378 6.57 -8.38 -15.08
CA GLU A 378 6.49 -9.51 -16.02
C GLU A 378 5.09 -9.73 -16.63
N LYS A 379 4.03 -9.47 -15.84
CA LYS A 379 2.62 -9.66 -16.23
C LYS A 379 2.00 -8.49 -17.02
N VAL A 380 2.65 -7.32 -17.09
CA VAL A 380 2.07 -6.07 -17.62
C VAL A 380 2.86 -5.41 -18.76
N ILE A 381 4.07 -5.86 -19.03
CA ILE A 381 4.95 -5.40 -20.11
C ILE A 381 4.51 -5.85 -21.52
N ASN A 382 5.35 -5.62 -22.54
CA ASN A 382 5.13 -5.97 -23.95
C ASN A 382 3.96 -5.24 -24.66
N SER A 383 3.34 -4.26 -24.00
CA SER A 383 2.04 -3.68 -24.38
C SER A 383 2.04 -2.14 -24.56
N GLY A 384 3.22 -1.48 -24.57
CA GLY A 384 3.36 -0.03 -24.77
C GLY A 384 3.29 0.81 -23.48
N ARG A 385 3.12 0.19 -22.30
CA ARG A 385 2.97 0.88 -21.01
C ARG A 385 4.15 1.79 -20.65
N ILE A 386 3.86 2.84 -19.88
CA ILE A 386 4.85 3.80 -19.35
C ILE A 386 5.03 3.58 -17.84
N ILE A 387 6.26 3.30 -17.40
CA ILE A 387 6.59 2.99 -16.02
C ILE A 387 7.26 4.17 -15.31
N TYR A 388 6.72 4.50 -14.14
CA TYR A 388 7.14 5.60 -13.28
C TYR A 388 7.73 5.08 -11.96
N MET A 389 9.03 5.25 -11.75
CA MET A 389 9.75 4.68 -10.60
C MET A 389 10.75 5.67 -9.98
N ASP A 390 11.02 5.59 -8.67
CA ASP A 390 11.99 6.47 -8.02
C ASP A 390 13.45 6.21 -8.51
N ASN A 391 14.36 7.16 -8.27
CA ASN A 391 15.75 7.06 -8.72
C ASN A 391 16.54 5.87 -8.11
N TYR A 392 15.98 5.24 -7.08
CA TYR A 392 16.46 3.97 -6.51
C TYR A 392 16.35 2.80 -7.50
N TYR A 393 15.47 2.87 -8.48
CA TYR A 393 15.24 1.83 -9.49
C TYR A 393 15.86 2.14 -10.85
N THR A 394 15.74 3.39 -11.32
CA THR A 394 16.14 3.79 -12.68
C THR A 394 17.62 3.52 -12.98
N SER A 395 17.89 2.89 -14.12
CA SER A 395 19.22 2.76 -14.74
C SER A 395 19.09 2.69 -16.27
N VAL A 396 20.20 2.96 -16.99
CA VAL A 396 20.22 2.85 -18.46
C VAL A 396 19.94 1.41 -18.91
N LYS A 397 20.51 0.41 -18.21
CA LYS A 397 20.25 -1.02 -18.48
C LYS A 397 18.76 -1.36 -18.35
N LEU A 398 18.11 -1.02 -17.23
CA LEU A 398 16.68 -1.30 -17.03
C LEU A 398 15.81 -0.62 -18.11
N CYS A 399 16.19 0.58 -18.54
CA CYS A 399 15.49 1.31 -19.60
C CYS A 399 15.65 0.65 -20.98
N LYS A 400 16.81 0.05 -21.27
CA LYS A 400 17.04 -0.73 -22.49
C LYS A 400 16.26 -2.04 -22.49
N ASP A 401 16.41 -2.83 -21.43
CA ASP A 401 15.81 -4.17 -21.34
C ASP A 401 14.26 -4.11 -21.36
N LEU A 402 13.67 -3.02 -20.84
CA LEU A 402 12.23 -2.76 -20.96
C LEU A 402 11.81 -2.20 -22.33
N LEU A 403 12.65 -1.41 -23.01
CA LEU A 403 12.40 -1.00 -24.40
C LEU A 403 12.36 -2.19 -25.36
N GLU A 404 13.25 -3.17 -25.17
CA GLU A 404 13.22 -4.45 -25.91
C GLU A 404 11.93 -5.23 -25.65
N ARG A 405 11.35 -5.09 -24.45
CA ARG A 405 10.03 -5.61 -24.04
C ARG A 405 8.89 -4.57 -24.19
N LYS A 406 8.95 -3.73 -25.22
CA LYS A 406 7.95 -2.71 -25.62
C LYS A 406 7.35 -1.90 -24.46
N THR A 407 8.19 -1.46 -23.53
CA THR A 407 7.78 -0.79 -22.30
C THR A 407 8.68 0.43 -22.06
N TYR A 408 8.07 1.57 -21.72
CA TYR A 408 8.77 2.83 -21.53
C TYR A 408 9.07 3.13 -20.05
N ILE A 409 10.06 3.98 -19.81
CA ILE A 409 10.34 4.57 -18.49
C ILE A 409 10.42 6.09 -18.63
N CYS A 410 9.98 6.84 -17.61
CA CYS A 410 10.36 8.25 -17.45
C CYS A 410 10.38 8.69 -15.97
N ARG A 411 11.54 8.82 -15.32
CA ARG A 411 11.69 9.47 -13.99
C ARG A 411 13.14 9.91 -13.73
N THR A 412 13.36 10.49 -12.55
CA THR A 412 14.67 10.94 -12.05
C THR A 412 15.70 9.83 -11.97
N LEU A 413 16.94 10.12 -12.36
CA LEU A 413 18.09 9.21 -12.42
C LEU A 413 19.15 9.59 -11.37
N ARG A 414 19.86 8.61 -10.79
CA ARG A 414 21.05 8.90 -9.96
C ARG A 414 22.28 9.06 -10.86
N SER A 415 23.08 10.10 -10.61
CA SER A 415 24.25 10.42 -11.45
C SER A 415 25.36 9.36 -11.43
N ASN A 416 25.45 8.57 -10.35
CA ASN A 416 26.42 7.49 -10.20
C ASN A 416 25.98 6.14 -10.82
N ARG A 417 24.86 6.06 -11.54
CA ARG A 417 24.47 4.83 -12.24
C ARG A 417 25.43 4.53 -13.39
N ARG A 418 25.75 3.25 -13.54
CA ARG A 418 26.48 2.69 -14.68
C ARG A 418 25.70 2.92 -15.99
N GLY A 419 26.41 3.22 -17.07
CA GLY A 419 25.86 3.50 -18.41
C GLY A 419 25.40 4.94 -18.65
N ASN A 420 25.40 5.81 -17.62
CA ASN A 420 25.02 7.21 -17.78
C ASN A 420 25.99 7.99 -18.72
N PRO A 421 25.50 8.92 -19.56
CA PRO A 421 26.35 9.79 -20.38
C PRO A 421 27.26 10.66 -19.51
N ARG A 422 28.58 10.55 -19.72
CA ARG A 422 29.61 11.30 -18.98
C ARG A 422 29.48 12.81 -19.19
N ASP A 423 29.14 13.25 -20.41
CA ASP A 423 28.99 14.67 -20.72
C ASP A 423 27.80 15.28 -20.00
N VAL A 424 26.62 14.65 -20.06
CA VAL A 424 25.43 15.11 -19.32
C VAL A 424 25.70 15.11 -17.82
N CYS A 425 26.26 14.03 -17.27
CA CYS A 425 26.59 13.95 -15.85
C CYS A 425 27.54 15.08 -15.40
N SER A 426 28.60 15.35 -16.17
CA SER A 426 29.62 16.36 -15.83
C SER A 426 29.24 17.80 -16.18
N LYS A 427 28.29 18.02 -17.11
CA LYS A 427 27.89 19.36 -17.60
C LYS A 427 27.63 20.34 -16.47
N LYS A 428 28.38 21.44 -16.43
CA LYS A 428 28.08 22.60 -15.59
C LYS A 428 26.97 23.40 -16.28
N LEU A 429 25.92 23.72 -15.54
CA LEU A 429 24.72 24.44 -16.00
C LEU A 429 24.51 25.68 -15.11
N LYS A 430 23.88 26.72 -15.65
CA LYS A 430 23.27 27.80 -14.88
C LYS A 430 21.84 27.44 -14.51
N LYS A 431 21.25 28.20 -13.57
CA LYS A 431 19.86 27.97 -13.17
C LYS A 431 18.91 28.17 -14.35
N GLY A 432 18.03 27.20 -14.61
CA GLY A 432 17.09 27.17 -15.73
C GLY A 432 17.65 26.57 -17.01
N GLU A 433 18.97 26.33 -17.11
CA GLU A 433 19.55 25.61 -18.24
C GLU A 433 19.26 24.11 -18.15
N ILE A 434 19.09 23.50 -19.33
CA ILE A 434 18.84 22.06 -19.54
C ILE A 434 19.89 21.57 -20.56
N PHE A 435 20.38 20.35 -20.39
CA PHE A 435 21.27 19.70 -21.36
C PHE A 435 21.04 18.19 -21.35
N SER A 436 20.93 17.62 -22.54
CA SER A 436 20.51 16.23 -22.75
C SER A 436 21.36 15.55 -23.83
N GLN A 437 21.47 14.24 -23.74
CA GLN A 437 21.94 13.37 -24.82
C GLN A 437 21.00 12.19 -24.97
N GLN A 438 20.95 11.63 -26.19
CA GLN A 438 20.16 10.45 -26.54
C GLN A 438 21.10 9.38 -27.11
N ASN A 439 20.84 8.10 -26.82
CA ASN A 439 21.56 6.98 -27.43
C ASN A 439 20.75 6.35 -28.58
N LYS A 440 21.38 5.44 -29.34
CA LYS A 440 20.75 4.78 -30.50
C LYS A 440 19.54 3.89 -30.17
N ASP A 441 19.36 3.51 -28.91
CA ASP A 441 18.16 2.79 -28.44
C ASP A 441 16.98 3.73 -28.14
N ASN A 442 17.18 5.06 -28.28
CA ASN A 442 16.25 6.14 -27.95
C ASN A 442 16.04 6.35 -26.44
N ILE A 443 17.04 5.99 -25.64
CA ILE A 443 17.12 6.38 -24.24
C ILE A 443 17.69 7.80 -24.22
N ARG A 444 16.93 8.76 -23.70
CA ARG A 444 17.39 10.12 -23.41
C ARG A 444 17.76 10.24 -21.93
N VAL A 445 18.87 10.90 -21.65
CA VAL A 445 19.23 11.36 -20.30
C VAL A 445 19.34 12.88 -20.32
N THR A 446 18.47 13.51 -19.54
CA THR A 446 18.30 14.96 -19.43
C THR A 446 18.83 15.43 -18.08
N LYS A 447 19.59 16.52 -18.05
CA LYS A 447 20.00 17.21 -16.81
C LYS A 447 19.55 18.66 -16.83
N TRP A 448 18.97 19.14 -15.74
CA TRP A 448 18.69 20.57 -15.54
C TRP A 448 19.14 21.04 -14.15
N LEU A 449 19.17 22.35 -13.95
CA LEU A 449 19.48 22.98 -12.67
C LEU A 449 18.37 23.96 -12.23
N ASP A 450 17.68 23.65 -11.13
CA ASP A 450 16.96 24.65 -10.31
C ASP A 450 17.82 25.01 -9.08
N LYS A 451 17.44 24.58 -7.87
CA LYS A 451 18.22 24.78 -6.63
C LYS A 451 19.35 23.76 -6.48
N ARG A 452 19.25 22.64 -7.18
CA ARG A 452 20.23 21.55 -7.25
C ARG A 452 20.15 20.92 -8.66
N PRO A 453 21.23 20.32 -9.18
CA PRO A 453 21.14 19.58 -10.42
C PRO A 453 20.24 18.36 -10.24
N VAL A 454 19.42 18.07 -11.24
CA VAL A 454 18.60 16.86 -11.32
C VAL A 454 18.87 16.19 -12.66
N LEU A 455 19.00 14.87 -12.66
CA LEU A 455 19.01 14.06 -13.88
C LEU A 455 17.67 13.33 -13.99
N MET A 456 17.20 13.13 -15.21
CA MET A 456 16.12 12.23 -15.58
C MET A 456 16.57 11.28 -16.69
N ILE A 457 15.95 10.11 -16.73
CA ILE A 457 16.02 9.17 -17.85
C ILE A 457 14.61 9.04 -18.44
N SER A 458 14.51 9.02 -19.77
CA SER A 458 13.25 8.76 -20.47
C SER A 458 13.48 7.96 -21.75
N SER A 459 12.55 7.06 -22.07
CA SER A 459 12.47 6.39 -23.38
C SER A 459 11.17 6.68 -24.14
N VAL A 460 10.26 7.49 -23.57
CA VAL A 460 8.97 7.88 -24.19
C VAL A 460 9.21 8.82 -25.39
N PRO A 461 8.68 8.54 -26.59
CA PRO A 461 8.95 9.33 -27.81
C PRO A 461 8.54 10.80 -27.80
N ASN A 462 7.49 11.15 -27.05
CA ASN A 462 6.92 12.51 -27.08
C ASN A 462 7.46 13.42 -25.97
N HIS A 463 8.43 12.96 -25.16
CA HIS A 463 9.02 13.79 -24.13
C HIS A 463 10.03 14.79 -24.72
N THR A 464 9.87 16.05 -24.35
CA THR A 464 10.73 17.17 -24.78
C THR A 464 11.40 17.80 -23.57
N ASP A 465 12.54 18.46 -23.78
CA ASP A 465 13.30 19.14 -22.73
C ASP A 465 12.71 20.53 -22.42
N GLN A 466 11.44 20.56 -22.01
CA GLN A 466 10.70 21.77 -21.67
C GLN A 466 10.31 21.81 -20.18
N LEU A 467 10.67 22.89 -19.49
CA LEU A 467 10.27 23.15 -18.11
C LEU A 467 8.89 23.83 -18.06
N VAL A 468 7.84 23.04 -17.91
CA VAL A 468 6.45 23.54 -17.76
C VAL A 468 6.22 24.09 -16.35
N ALA A 469 5.59 25.26 -16.25
CA ALA A 469 5.27 25.90 -14.97
C ALA A 469 4.00 25.27 -14.34
N THR A 470 4.19 24.34 -13.40
CA THR A 470 3.11 23.60 -12.69
C THR A 470 2.34 24.44 -11.63
N GLY A 471 2.34 25.77 -11.79
CA GLY A 471 1.71 26.71 -10.85
C GLY A 471 2.42 26.83 -9.50
N THR A 472 1.95 27.76 -8.67
CA THR A 472 2.44 27.92 -7.30
C THR A 472 1.62 27.07 -6.35
N LYS A 473 2.18 25.97 -5.83
CA LYS A 473 1.55 25.28 -4.69
C LYS A 473 1.67 26.16 -3.45
N ASN A 474 0.57 26.82 -3.09
CA ASN A 474 0.35 27.40 -1.77
C ASN A 474 0.68 26.32 -0.72
N LYS A 475 1.48 26.70 0.28
CA LYS A 475 2.12 25.78 1.22
C LYS A 475 1.25 25.39 2.40
#